data_AF-A0A959P6L8-F1
#
_entry.id   AF-A0A959P6L8-F1
#
_cell.length_a   1.000
_cell.length_b   1.000
_cell.length_c   1.000
_cell.angle_alpha   90.00
_cell.angle_beta   90.00
_cell.angle_gamma   90.00
#
_symmetry.space_group_name_H-M   'P 1'
#
loop_
_entity.id
_entity.type
_entity.pdbx_description
1 polymer ?
#
loop_
_entity_poly.entity_id
_entity_poly.type
_entity_poly.pdbx_seq_one_letter_code
_entity_poly.pdbx_strand_id
1 'polypeptide(L)'
;MNTVEVCFSPQLFDLFAKKGSIVVVVDIFRATSAMVTAFQHGARSFIPVSTIKEALDYKAKGYLAGGERNGEIVKGFEFGNSPFAYMDERIKDQDIVLTTTN
;
A
#
# COMPACT_ATOMS: atom_id res chain seq x y z
N MET A 1 -7.41 -6.16 -30.76
CA MET A 1 -8.30 -5.26 -30.01
C MET A 1 -7.87 -5.34 -28.56
N ASN A 2 -7.69 -4.20 -27.88
CA ASN A 2 -7.35 -4.22 -26.46
C ASN A 2 -8.58 -4.62 -25.66
N THR A 3 -8.43 -5.57 -24.75
CA THR A 3 -9.51 -6.07 -23.87
C THR A 3 -9.31 -5.53 -22.46
N VAL A 4 -10.40 -5.12 -21.82
CA VAL A 4 -10.42 -4.73 -20.40
C VAL A 4 -11.27 -5.76 -19.66
N GLU A 5 -10.69 -6.34 -18.61
CA GLU A 5 -11.36 -7.32 -17.75
C GLU A 5 -11.28 -6.84 -16.29
N VAL A 6 -12.29 -7.18 -15.50
CA VAL A 6 -12.37 -6.79 -14.09
C VAL A 6 -12.35 -8.05 -13.23
N CYS A 7 -11.34 -8.14 -12.36
CA CYS A 7 -11.27 -9.12 -11.28
C CYS A 7 -11.81 -8.47 -10.01
N PHE A 8 -12.94 -8.93 -9.48
CA PHE A 8 -13.62 -8.29 -8.34
C PHE A 8 -12.97 -8.55 -6.98
N SER A 9 -12.01 -9.48 -6.91
CA SER A 9 -11.37 -9.88 -5.66
C SER A 9 -9.98 -10.45 -5.95
N PRO A 10 -8.96 -10.13 -5.13
CA PRO A 10 -7.62 -10.68 -5.31
C PRO A 10 -7.60 -12.21 -5.21
N GLN A 11 -8.53 -12.82 -4.46
CA GLN A 11 -8.69 -14.27 -4.36
C GLN A 11 -9.12 -14.94 -5.67
N LEU A 12 -9.67 -14.17 -6.62
CA LEU A 12 -10.04 -14.66 -7.95
C LEU A 12 -8.94 -14.46 -8.99
N PHE A 13 -7.83 -13.80 -8.63
CA PHE A 13 -6.84 -13.34 -9.60
C PHE A 13 -6.30 -14.45 -10.50
N ASP A 14 -6.10 -15.66 -9.97
CA ASP A 14 -5.61 -16.81 -10.74
C ASP A 14 -6.53 -17.21 -11.91
N LEU A 15 -7.83 -16.91 -11.83
CA LEU A 15 -8.80 -17.17 -12.91
C LEU A 15 -8.74 -16.11 -14.03
N PHE A 16 -8.21 -14.92 -13.73
CA PHE A 16 -8.11 -13.79 -14.65
C PHE A 16 -6.66 -13.53 -15.10
N ALA A 17 -5.68 -14.12 -14.43
CA ALA A 17 -4.26 -13.90 -14.67
C ALA A 17 -3.88 -14.37 -16.08
N LYS A 18 -3.58 -13.41 -16.94
CA LYS A 18 -3.10 -13.65 -18.31
C LYS A 18 -1.69 -13.09 -18.45
N LYS A 19 -0.78 -13.92 -18.96
CA LYS A 19 0.61 -13.52 -19.18
C LYS A 19 0.67 -12.36 -20.17
N GLY A 20 1.42 -11.31 -19.82
CA GLY A 20 1.57 -10.12 -20.66
C GLY A 20 0.50 -9.05 -20.47
N SER A 21 -0.46 -9.24 -19.56
CA SER A 21 -1.44 -8.21 -19.20
C SER A 21 -0.82 -7.09 -18.36
N ILE A 22 -1.35 -5.88 -18.53
CA ILE A 22 -1.17 -4.77 -17.57
C ILE A 22 -2.20 -4.96 -16.46
N VAL A 23 -1.74 -5.04 -15.21
CA VAL A 23 -2.62 -5.19 -14.04
C VAL A 23 -2.73 -3.84 -13.33
N VAL A 24 -3.96 -3.40 -13.11
CA VAL A 24 -4.26 -2.19 -12.33
C VAL A 24 -4.94 -2.64 -11.05
N VAL A 25 -4.24 -2.49 -9.92
CA VAL A 25 -4.77 -2.81 -8.59
C VAL A 25 -5.58 -1.60 -8.10
N VAL A 26 -6.77 -1.87 -7.56
CA VAL A 26 -7.67 -0.84 -7.06
C VAL A 26 -8.14 -1.22 -5.66
N ASP A 27 -7.66 -0.48 -4.66
CA ASP A 27 -8.18 -0.48 -3.29
C ASP A 27 -8.43 0.97 -2.85
N ILE A 28 -9.59 1.48 -3.25
CA ILE A 28 -9.99 2.87 -3.03
C ILE A 28 -10.09 3.19 -1.54
N PHE A 29 -10.50 2.21 -0.72
CA PHE A 29 -10.70 2.35 0.73
C PHE A 29 -9.83 1.32 1.49
N ARG A 30 -8.52 1.54 1.59
CA ARG A 30 -7.81 2.82 1.35
C ARG A 30 -6.42 2.69 0.75
N ALA A 31 -5.90 1.48 0.54
CA ALA A 31 -4.48 1.28 0.29
C ALA A 31 -3.96 2.05 -0.93
N THR A 32 -4.61 1.91 -2.10
CA THR A 32 -4.12 2.58 -3.31
C THR A 32 -4.33 4.09 -3.26
N SER A 33 -5.40 4.57 -2.61
CA SER A 33 -5.62 6.01 -2.38
C SER A 33 -4.53 6.61 -1.47
N ALA A 34 -4.13 5.89 -0.43
CA ALA A 34 -3.07 6.30 0.48
C ALA A 34 -1.70 6.33 -0.23
N MET A 35 -1.36 5.30 -0.99
CA MET A 35 -0.11 5.24 -1.77
C MET A 35 -0.03 6.37 -2.81
N VAL A 36 -1.09 6.59 -3.60
CA VAL A 36 -1.12 7.67 -4.60
C VAL A 36 -0.96 9.04 -3.93
N THR A 37 -1.61 9.25 -2.78
CA THR A 37 -1.45 10.49 -2.01
C THR A 37 -0.02 10.66 -1.51
N ALA A 38 0.60 9.61 -0.96
CA ALA A 38 1.98 9.67 -0.50
C ALA A 38 2.97 9.99 -1.64
N PHE A 39 2.79 9.40 -2.82
CA PHE A 39 3.60 9.74 -3.99
C PHE A 39 3.39 11.19 -4.43
N GLN A 40 2.16 11.70 -4.40
CA GLN A 40 1.87 13.12 -4.65
C GLN A 40 2.61 14.05 -3.67
N HIS A 41 2.85 13.58 -2.45
CA HIS A 41 3.62 14.29 -1.41
C HIS A 41 5.11 13.92 -1.36
N GLY A 42 5.63 13.22 -2.37
CA GLY A 42 7.06 13.00 -2.57
C GLY A 42 7.64 11.75 -1.94
N ALA A 43 6.81 10.76 -1.56
CA ALA A 43 7.32 9.44 -1.20
C ALA A 43 8.22 8.87 -2.32
N ARG A 44 9.37 8.28 -1.95
CA ARG A 44 10.30 7.68 -2.91
C ARG A 44 9.81 6.32 -3.40
N SER A 45 9.35 5.47 -2.47
CA SER A 45 8.90 4.13 -2.80
C SER A 45 7.92 3.58 -1.78
N PHE A 46 7.20 2.53 -2.19
CA PHE A 46 6.36 1.71 -1.32
C PHE A 46 6.77 0.24 -1.39
N ILE A 47 6.82 -0.41 -0.24
CA ILE A 47 6.94 -1.86 -0.10
C ILE A 47 5.68 -2.39 0.59
N PRO A 48 4.70 -2.93 -0.17
CA PRO A 48 3.56 -3.59 0.44
C PRO A 48 3.99 -4.95 1.03
N VAL A 49 3.57 -5.23 2.27
CA VAL A 49 3.85 -6.49 2.97
C VAL A 49 2.60 -7.03 3.67
N SER A 50 2.53 -8.36 3.80
CA SER A 50 1.33 -9.03 4.31
C SER A 50 1.22 -9.00 5.83
N THR A 51 2.34 -8.94 6.56
CA THR A 51 2.35 -9.04 8.02
C THR A 51 2.94 -7.81 8.72
N ILE A 52 2.47 -7.58 9.95
CA ILE A 52 3.03 -6.56 10.84
C ILE A 52 4.51 -6.84 11.13
N LYS A 53 4.87 -8.13 11.27
CA LYS A 53 6.26 -8.52 11.53
C LYS A 53 7.18 -8.08 10.40
N GLU A 54 6.81 -8.32 9.14
CA GLU A 54 7.61 -7.87 7.99
C GLU A 54 7.75 -6.36 7.96
N ALA A 55 6.66 -5.62 8.24
CA ALA A 55 6.70 -4.17 8.31
C ALA A 55 7.64 -3.66 9.42
N LEU A 56 7.64 -4.30 10.60
CA LEU A 56 8.59 -4.00 11.67
C LEU A 56 10.04 -4.34 11.28
N ASP A 57 10.26 -5.43 10.54
CA ASP A 57 11.58 -5.83 10.05
C ASP A 57 12.13 -4.80 9.03
N TYR A 58 11.28 -4.21 8.18
CA TYR A 58 11.67 -3.09 7.31
C TYR A 58 11.90 -1.80 8.08
N LYS A 59 11.03 -1.49 9.06
CA LYS A 59 11.20 -0.33 9.93
C LYS A 59 12.57 -0.35 10.63
N ALA A 60 13.00 -1.51 11.12
CA ALA A 60 14.33 -1.69 11.73
C ALA A 60 15.49 -1.38 10.77
N LYS A 61 15.24 -1.39 9.45
CA LYS A 61 16.21 -1.01 8.39
C LYS A 61 16.11 0.46 7.99
N GLY A 62 15.28 1.26 8.65
CA GLY A 62 15.14 2.71 8.42
C GLY A 62 13.96 3.13 7.54
N TYR A 63 13.03 2.22 7.22
CA TYR A 63 11.81 2.55 6.48
C TYR A 63 10.78 3.21 7.40
N LEU A 64 9.95 4.10 6.85
CA LEU A 64 8.75 4.55 7.56
C LEU A 64 7.67 3.48 7.46
N ALA A 65 6.96 3.24 8.55
CA ALA A 65 5.93 2.20 8.59
C ALA A 65 4.52 2.81 8.57
N GLY A 66 3.72 2.32 7.63
CA GLY A 66 2.30 2.60 7.50
C GLY A 66 1.47 1.33 7.63
N GLY A 67 0.27 1.43 8.19
CA GLY A 67 -0.63 0.28 8.22
C GLY A 67 -1.74 0.38 9.24
N GLU A 68 -2.74 -0.47 9.04
CA GLU A 68 -3.89 -0.57 9.92
C GLU A 68 -4.22 -2.03 10.26
N ARG A 69 -4.85 -2.23 11.43
CA ARG A 69 -5.65 -3.42 11.71
C ARG A 69 -6.96 -2.97 12.33
N ASN A 70 -8.08 -3.46 11.78
CA ASN A 70 -9.43 -3.10 12.22
C ASN A 70 -9.70 -1.58 12.20
N GLY A 71 -9.09 -0.85 11.28
CA GLY A 71 -9.19 0.60 11.11
C GLY A 71 -8.20 1.42 11.94
N GLU A 72 -7.52 0.81 12.91
CA GLU A 72 -6.61 1.46 13.85
C GLU A 72 -5.15 1.37 13.42
N ILE A 73 -4.36 2.39 13.78
CA ILE A 73 -2.93 2.42 13.49
C ILE A 73 -2.22 1.32 14.30
N VAL A 74 -1.33 0.59 13.63
CA VAL A 74 -0.51 -0.42 14.30
C VAL A 74 0.46 0.26 15.28
N LYS A 75 0.52 -0.23 16.52
CA LYS A 75 1.42 0.32 17.55
C LYS A 75 2.87 0.33 17.05
N GLY A 76 3.49 1.52 17.08
CA GLY A 76 4.88 1.73 16.65
C GLY A 76 5.04 2.15 15.19
N PHE A 77 3.96 2.27 14.42
CA PHE A 77 3.99 2.81 13.06
C PHE A 77 3.84 4.33 13.08
N GLU A 78 4.45 4.99 12.09
CA GLU A 78 4.32 6.43 11.88
C GLU A 78 2.94 6.81 11.34
N PHE A 79 2.37 5.95 10.49
CA PHE A 79 1.17 6.27 9.73
C PHE A 79 0.13 5.14 9.77
N GLY A 80 -1.14 5.53 9.64
CA GLY A 80 -2.23 4.60 9.35
C GLY A 80 -2.39 4.32 7.85
N ASN A 81 -3.58 3.87 7.47
CA ASN A 81 -3.99 3.74 6.07
C ASN A 81 -4.92 4.89 5.60
N SER A 82 -4.89 6.04 6.27
CA SER A 82 -5.63 7.22 5.85
C SER A 82 -4.80 8.03 4.86
N PRO A 83 -5.32 8.42 3.67
CA PRO A 83 -4.61 9.32 2.77
C PRO A 83 -4.12 10.61 3.43
N PHE A 84 -4.89 11.17 4.37
CA PHE A 84 -4.50 12.36 5.13
C PHE A 84 -3.24 12.15 5.98
N ALA A 85 -2.98 10.92 6.44
CA ALA A 85 -1.75 10.62 7.18
C ALA A 85 -0.50 10.77 6.30
N TYR A 86 -0.67 10.77 4.98
CA TYR A 86 0.42 10.88 4.01
C TYR A 86 0.61 12.29 3.43
N MET A 87 -0.18 13.26 3.88
CA MET A 87 -0.02 14.68 3.54
C MET A 87 0.95 15.36 4.54
N ASP A 88 2.15 14.80 4.66
CA ASP A 88 3.13 15.17 5.68
C ASP A 88 4.52 15.35 5.07
N GLU A 89 5.22 16.42 5.42
CA GLU A 89 6.57 16.72 4.90
C GLU A 89 7.60 15.64 5.23
N ARG A 90 7.38 14.86 6.29
CA ARG A 90 8.25 13.75 6.69
C ARG A 90 8.30 12.63 5.65
N ILE A 91 7.37 12.57 4.70
CA ILE A 91 7.28 11.51 3.67
C ILE A 91 8.19 11.76 2.49
N LYS A 92 8.59 13.02 2.27
CA LYS A 92 9.41 13.37 1.13
C LYS A 92 10.72 12.59 1.12
N ASP A 93 11.00 11.98 -0.03
CA ASP A 93 12.18 11.15 -0.28
C ASP A 93 12.30 9.94 0.67
N GLN A 94 11.19 9.46 1.25
CA GLN A 94 11.19 8.29 2.12
C GLN A 94 10.76 7.01 1.41
N ASP A 95 11.35 5.89 1.84
CA ASP A 95 10.84 4.56 1.51
C ASP A 95 9.85 4.12 2.59
N ILE A 96 8.64 3.74 2.17
CA ILE A 96 7.55 3.41 3.08
C ILE A 96 7.21 1.93 2.96
N VAL A 97 7.15 1.24 4.10
CA VAL A 97 6.57 -0.10 4.17
C VAL A 97 5.10 0.02 4.60
N LEU A 98 4.20 -0.64 3.88
CA LEU A 98 2.76 -0.58 4.15
C LEU A 98 2.18 -1.98 4.31
N THR A 99 1.39 -2.21 5.36
CA THR A 99 0.58 -3.43 5.51
C THR A 99 -0.88 -3.11 5.74
N THR A 100 -1.75 -3.69 4.92
CA THR A 100 -3.21 -3.51 4.94
C THR A 100 -3.92 -4.86 5.09
N THR A 101 -5.23 -4.81 5.30
CA THR A 101 -6.06 -6.02 5.43
C THR A 101 -6.34 -6.70 4.09
N ASN A 102 -6.51 -5.91 3.02
CA ASN A 102 -6.77 -6.39 1.65
C ASN A 102 -5.50 -6.49 0.82
#